data_AF-A0A8T3ZGJ4-F1
#
_entry.id   AF-A0A8T3ZGJ4-F1
#
_cell.length_a   1.000
_cell.length_b   1.000
_cell.length_c   1.000
_cell.angle_alpha   90.00
_cell.angle_beta   90.00
_cell.angle_gamma   90.00
#
_symmetry.space_group_name_H-M   'P 1'
#
loop_
_entity.id
_entity.type
_entity.pdbx_description
1 polymer ?
#
loop_
_entity_poly.entity_id
_entity_poly.type
_entity_poly.pdbx_seq_one_letter_code
_entity_poly.pdbx_strand_id
1 'polypeptide(L)'
;MTKKRIRALGSIDADAVILFNLSGGNPNFFYFTDRDAQGIWFYDFHKAVLLTSEMETPRARSNVKIIRKLDSFISSLPKRVAIDGMHTSFALAQKLRK
;
A
#
# COMPACT_ATOMS: atom_id res chain seq x y z
N MET A 1 25.33 -5.01 5.22
CA MET A 1 23.89 -5.33 5.40
C MET A 1 23.22 -5.39 4.04
N THR A 2 22.99 -6.60 3.52
CA THR A 2 22.30 -6.81 2.24
C THR A 2 20.81 -6.54 2.43
N LYS A 3 20.28 -5.52 1.73
CA LYS A 3 18.83 -5.24 1.71
C LYS A 3 18.10 -6.50 1.24
N LYS A 4 17.35 -7.16 2.13
CA LYS A 4 16.38 -8.21 1.74
C LYS A 4 15.43 -7.55 0.73
N ARG A 5 15.18 -8.17 -0.44
CA ARG A 5 14.33 -7.68 -1.57
C ARG A 5 13.04 -8.49 -1.66
N ILE A 6 11.87 -7.85 -1.76
CA ILE A 6 10.56 -8.53 -1.62
C ILE A 6 10.53 -9.58 -2.73
N ARG A 7 10.52 -10.88 -2.39
CA ARG A 7 10.62 -11.96 -3.40
C ARG A 7 9.48 -11.91 -4.44
N ALA A 8 8.32 -11.37 -4.06
CA ALA A 8 7.19 -11.10 -4.96
C ALA A 8 7.44 -9.97 -5.97
N LEU A 9 8.52 -9.18 -5.80
CA LEU A 9 8.97 -8.12 -6.70
C LEU A 9 10.25 -8.50 -7.45
N GLY A 10 10.52 -9.79 -7.68
CA GLY A 10 11.83 -10.36 -8.03
C GLY A 10 12.70 -9.66 -9.12
N SER A 11 12.15 -8.75 -9.92
CA SER A 11 12.86 -7.92 -10.91
C SER A 11 12.76 -6.40 -10.72
N ILE A 12 11.97 -5.90 -9.76
CA ILE A 12 11.69 -4.45 -9.57
C ILE A 12 12.48 -3.95 -8.37
N ASP A 13 13.35 -2.96 -8.58
CA ASP A 13 14.15 -2.32 -7.52
C ASP A 13 13.31 -1.30 -6.71
N ALA A 14 12.38 -1.84 -5.91
CA ALA A 14 11.52 -1.07 -5.02
C ALA A 14 11.70 -1.50 -3.56
N ASP A 15 11.56 -0.54 -2.65
CA ASP A 15 11.62 -0.74 -1.20
C ASP A 15 10.23 -1.08 -0.61
N ALA A 16 9.14 -0.74 -1.33
CA ALA A 16 7.76 -1.10 -1.00
C ALA A 16 6.88 -1.24 -2.25
N VAL A 17 5.66 -1.75 -2.06
CA VAL A 17 4.60 -1.80 -3.09
C VAL A 17 3.37 -1.05 -2.60
N ILE A 18 2.77 -0.23 -3.46
CA ILE A 18 1.43 0.32 -3.26
C ILE A 18 0.42 -0.53 -4.00
N LEU A 19 -0.62 -0.93 -3.27
CA LEU A 19 -1.74 -1.74 -3.75
C LEU A 19 -3.06 -1.02 -3.48
N PHE A 20 -4.02 -1.18 -4.39
CA PHE A 20 -5.32 -0.52 -4.35
C PHE A 20 -6.44 -1.53 -4.12
N ASN A 21 -7.20 -1.35 -3.05
CA ASN A 21 -8.45 -2.07 -2.83
C ASN A 21 -9.60 -1.06 -2.74
N LEU A 22 -10.11 -0.60 -3.88
CA LEU A 22 -11.09 0.50 -3.91
C LEU A 22 -12.53 0.01 -3.82
N SER A 23 -12.80 -1.27 -4.11
CA SER A 23 -14.15 -1.83 -4.13
C SER A 23 -14.47 -2.73 -2.94
N GLY A 24 -13.47 -3.23 -2.21
CA GLY A 24 -13.65 -4.29 -1.22
C GLY A 24 -13.98 -5.59 -1.96
N GLY A 25 -13.03 -6.51 -2.03
CA GLY A 25 -13.17 -7.79 -2.72
C GLY A 25 -12.13 -8.02 -3.80
N ASN A 26 -11.02 -7.26 -3.84
CA ASN A 26 -9.92 -7.58 -4.75
C ASN A 26 -9.20 -8.86 -4.24
N PRO A 27 -9.30 -10.01 -4.93
CA PRO A 27 -8.76 -11.27 -4.43
C PRO A 27 -7.24 -11.29 -4.39
N ASN A 28 -6.57 -10.57 -5.31
CA ASN A 28 -5.13 -10.37 -5.27
C ASN A 28 -4.74 -9.59 -4.01
N PHE A 29 -5.59 -8.66 -3.60
CA PHE A 29 -5.40 -7.87 -2.39
C PHE A 29 -5.56 -8.73 -1.13
N PHE A 30 -6.60 -9.56 -1.06
CA PHE A 30 -6.79 -10.48 0.05
C PHE A 30 -5.59 -11.44 0.22
N TYR A 31 -5.02 -11.92 -0.88
CA TYR A 31 -3.84 -12.79 -0.87
C TYR A 31 -2.62 -12.17 -0.16
N PHE A 32 -2.39 -10.86 -0.29
CA PHE A 32 -1.25 -10.19 0.35
C PHE A 32 -1.54 -9.72 1.77
N THR A 33 -2.80 -9.55 2.13
CA THR A 33 -3.19 -8.72 3.29
C THR A 33 -4.08 -9.43 4.28
N ASP A 34 -4.63 -10.59 3.89
CA ASP A 34 -5.49 -11.46 4.69
C ASP A 34 -6.77 -10.72 5.18
N ARG A 35 -7.12 -9.59 4.52
CA ARG A 35 -8.21 -8.67 4.89
C ARG A 35 -8.78 -7.97 3.67
N ASP A 36 -9.98 -7.42 3.86
CA ASP A 36 -10.77 -6.75 2.83
C ASP A 36 -11.12 -5.31 3.20
N ALA A 37 -10.25 -4.62 3.94
CA ALA A 37 -10.44 -3.20 4.19
C ALA A 37 -10.18 -2.41 2.91
N GLN A 38 -11.15 -1.55 2.55
CA GLN A 38 -11.02 -0.68 1.38
C GLN A 38 -9.98 0.40 1.66
N GLY A 39 -9.19 0.78 0.65
CA GLY A 39 -8.24 1.86 0.76
C GLY A 39 -6.99 1.70 -0.11
N ILE A 40 -6.04 2.61 0.14
CA ILE A 40 -4.72 2.58 -0.48
C ILE A 40 -3.75 2.01 0.53
N TRP A 41 -3.08 0.93 0.16
CA TRP A 41 -2.15 0.27 1.04
C TRP A 41 -0.74 0.40 0.52
N PHE A 42 0.23 0.46 1.42
CA PHE A 42 1.59 0.11 1.06
C PHE A 42 2.16 -0.95 1.99
N TYR A 43 2.98 -1.79 1.40
CA TYR A 43 3.67 -2.88 2.06
C TYR A 43 5.16 -2.71 1.83
N ASP A 44 5.91 -2.53 2.92
CA ASP A 44 7.33 -2.89 2.92
C ASP A 44 7.51 -4.24 3.64
N PHE A 45 8.73 -4.73 3.71
CA PHE A 45 9.03 -6.00 4.37
C PHE A 45 8.70 -6.12 5.86
N HIS A 46 8.58 -4.99 6.52
CA HIS A 46 8.55 -4.87 7.97
C HIS A 46 7.21 -4.31 8.46
N LYS A 47 6.50 -3.55 7.63
CA LYS A 47 5.26 -2.88 8.01
C LYS A 47 4.26 -2.80 6.86
N ALA A 48 2.98 -2.88 7.25
CA ALA A 48 1.85 -2.54 6.41
C ALA A 48 1.28 -1.20 6.89
N VAL A 49 0.99 -0.31 5.95
CA VAL A 49 0.32 0.97 6.23
C VAL A 49 -0.87 1.10 5.31
N LEU A 50 -1.98 1.54 5.89
CA LEU A 50 -3.24 1.68 5.20
C LEU A 50 -3.74 3.12 5.29
N LEU A 51 -3.91 3.74 4.13
CA LEU A 51 -4.71 4.95 3.98
C LEU A 51 -6.18 4.56 3.76
N THR A 52 -6.99 4.71 4.79
CA THR A 52 -8.42 4.38 4.74
C THR A 52 -9.28 5.33 5.57
N SER A 53 -10.59 5.20 5.43
CA SER A 53 -11.58 5.94 6.21
C SER A 53 -11.72 5.37 7.63
N GLU A 54 -12.35 6.14 8.51
CA GLU A 54 -12.63 5.68 9.87
C GLU A 54 -13.58 4.47 9.90
N MET A 55 -14.55 4.42 8.98
CA MET A 55 -15.51 3.31 8.86
C MET A 55 -14.85 1.98 8.51
N GLU A 56 -13.73 2.02 7.78
CA GLU A 56 -12.98 0.83 7.34
C GLU A 56 -11.90 0.41 8.34
N THR A 57 -11.59 1.25 9.33
CA THR A 57 -10.58 0.96 10.36
C THR A 57 -10.84 -0.37 11.10
N PRO A 58 -12.08 -0.73 11.48
CA PRO A 58 -12.36 -2.02 12.11
C PRO A 58 -12.07 -3.25 11.23
N ARG A 59 -12.02 -3.08 9.91
CA ARG A 59 -11.71 -4.14 8.95
C ARG A 59 -10.20 -4.38 8.79
N ALA A 60 -9.37 -3.44 9.24
CA ALA A 60 -7.92 -3.57 9.23
C ALA A 60 -7.41 -4.36 10.46
N ARG A 61 -6.25 -5.04 10.35
CA ARG A 61 -5.61 -5.72 11.50
C ARG A 61 -4.98 -4.70 12.46
N SER A 62 -4.85 -5.09 13.72
CA SER A 62 -4.21 -4.28 14.78
C SER A 62 -2.73 -3.95 14.52
N ASN A 63 -2.04 -4.71 13.67
CA ASN A 63 -0.64 -4.49 13.32
C ASN A 63 -0.44 -3.60 12.07
N VAL A 64 -1.52 -3.08 11.49
CA VAL A 64 -1.47 -2.15 10.36
C VAL A 64 -1.49 -0.73 10.88
N LYS A 65 -0.53 0.10 10.45
CA LYS A 65 -0.58 1.53 10.75
C LYS A 65 -1.66 2.19 9.89
N ILE A 66 -2.67 2.75 10.53
CA ILE A 66 -3.73 3.49 9.84
C ILE A 66 -3.33 4.95 9.67
N ILE A 67 -3.45 5.46 8.45
CA ILE A 67 -3.29 6.87 8.10
C ILE A 67 -4.60 7.34 7.48
N ARG A 68 -5.01 8.57 7.79
CA ARG A 68 -6.29 9.14 7.32
C ARG A 68 -6.12 10.25 6.29
N LYS A 69 -4.90 10.77 6.14
CA LYS A 69 -4.57 11.87 5.23
C LYS A 69 -3.60 11.39 4.16
N LEU A 70 -3.89 11.70 2.90
CA LEU A 70 -3.05 11.32 1.78
C LEU A 70 -1.62 11.85 1.90
N ASP A 71 -1.44 13.11 2.29
CA ASP A 71 -0.08 13.68 2.41
C ASP A 71 0.74 12.99 3.50
N SER A 72 0.12 12.64 4.63
CA SER A 72 0.77 11.85 5.68
C SER A 72 1.13 10.44 5.22
N PHE A 73 0.31 9.85 4.34
CA PHE A 73 0.59 8.55 3.74
C PHE A 73 1.78 8.64 2.80
N ILE A 74 1.78 9.63 1.90
CA ILE A 74 2.89 9.88 0.96
C ILE A 74 4.20 10.11 1.71
N SER A 75 4.20 10.95 2.73
CA SER A 75 5.38 11.22 3.58
C SER A 75 5.88 10.00 4.36
N SER A 76 5.09 8.93 4.46
CA SER A 76 5.48 7.69 5.13
C SER A 76 6.03 6.62 4.19
N LEU A 77 5.94 6.85 2.88
CA LEU A 77 6.46 5.96 1.85
C LEU A 77 7.99 5.94 1.88
N PRO A 78 8.61 4.79 1.56
CA PRO A 78 10.05 4.75 1.34
C PRO A 78 10.42 5.41 0.01
N LYS A 79 11.73 5.64 -0.18
CA LYS A 79 12.28 6.37 -1.33
C LYS A 79 11.90 5.75 -2.69
N ARG A 80 11.74 4.42 -2.76
CA ARG A 80 11.40 3.71 -4.00
C ARG A 80 10.20 2.82 -3.78
N VAL A 81 9.15 3.03 -4.55
CA VAL A 81 7.89 2.31 -4.40
C VAL A 81 7.44 1.82 -5.77
N ALA A 82 7.08 0.55 -5.85
CA ALA A 82 6.38 -0.01 -6.99
C ALA A 82 4.88 0.25 -6.82
N ILE A 83 4.18 0.59 -7.90
CA ILE A 83 2.75 0.91 -7.85
C ILE A 83 2.05 0.07 -8.90
N ASP A 84 0.90 -0.50 -8.55
CA ASP A 84 0.00 -1.12 -9.54
C ASP A 84 -0.63 -0.04 -10.43
N GLY A 85 -0.08 0.11 -11.64
CA GLY A 85 -0.52 1.10 -12.61
C GLY A 85 -1.93 0.89 -13.15
N MET A 86 -2.48 -0.34 -13.11
CA MET A 86 -3.83 -0.60 -13.65
C MET A 86 -4.95 0.03 -12.82
N HIS A 87 -4.71 0.20 -11.52
CA HIS A 87 -5.70 0.72 -10.57
C HIS A 87 -5.35 2.12 -10.05
N THR A 88 -4.27 2.73 -10.56
CA THR A 88 -3.84 4.08 -10.17
C THR A 88 -4.37 5.12 -11.14
N SER A 89 -5.17 6.07 -10.66
CA SER A 89 -5.54 7.22 -11.49
C SER A 89 -4.33 8.10 -11.78
N PHE A 90 -4.30 8.76 -12.94
CA PHE A 90 -3.21 9.67 -13.32
C PHE A 90 -2.98 10.77 -12.26
N ALA A 91 -4.06 11.33 -11.72
CA ALA A 91 -3.99 12.35 -10.67
C ALA A 91 -3.30 11.82 -9.40
N LEU A 92 -3.56 10.57 -9.02
CA LEU A 92 -2.92 9.96 -7.86
C LEU A 92 -1.45 9.64 -8.12
N ALA A 93 -1.12 9.12 -9.30
CA ALA A 93 0.27 8.90 -9.73
C ALA A 93 1.09 10.20 -9.69
N GLN A 94 0.51 11.31 -10.14
CA GLN A 94 1.15 12.64 -10.06
C GLN A 94 1.40 13.08 -8.62
N LYS A 95 0.46 12.81 -7.69
CA LYS A 95 0.66 13.12 -6.27
C LYS A 95 1.75 12.26 -5.64
N LEU A 96 1.86 10.98 -6.01
CA LEU A 96 2.86 10.05 -5.52
C LEU A 96 4.28 10.33 -6.04
N ARG A 97 4.43 11.14 -7.10
CA ARG A 97 5.74 11.46 -7.71
C ARG A 97 6.52 12.57 -6.98
N LYS A 98 5.85 13.37 -6.14
CA LYS A 98 6.48 14.50 -5.44
C LYS A 98 7.40 14.05 -4.32
#